data_AF-A0A2V9DIA6-F1
#
_entry.id   AF-A0A2V9DIA6-F1
#
_cell.length_a   1.000
_cell.length_b   1.000
_cell.length_c   1.000
_cell.angle_alpha   90.00
_cell.angle_beta   90.00
_cell.angle_gamma   90.00
#
_symmetry.space_group_name_H-M   'P 1'
#
loop_
_entity.id
_entity.type
_entity.pdbx_description
1 polymer ?
#
loop_
_entity_poly.entity_id
_entity_poly.type
_entity_poly.pdbx_seq_one_letter_code
_entity_poly.pdbx_strand_id
1 'polypeptide(L)'
;MLLTCPSCKTKNFLDPYPFWNFKGKTKCAGCSKIWRLETASGACVAGPEPADGQPDLLPGFAEKPDYTPISGPGLTRPAPRARKDAVCRPIPIQRNVRGRIVSGHPLTKGDLVGSRPKFIAEGM
;
A
#
# COMPACT_ATOMS: atom_id res chain seq x y z
N MET A 1 9.57 8.22 7.62
CA MET A 1 10.73 8.92 7.01
C MET A 1 10.23 10.16 6.30
N LEU A 2 10.94 11.28 6.46
CA LEU A 2 10.55 12.57 5.90
C LEU A 2 11.74 13.18 5.16
N LEU A 3 11.52 13.54 3.90
CA LEU A 3 12.45 14.33 3.10
C LEU A 3 11.91 15.75 2.97
N THR A 4 12.48 16.68 3.74
CA THR A 4 12.23 18.11 3.54
C THR A 4 13.13 18.59 2.40
N CYS A 5 12.53 18.99 1.28
CA CYS A 5 13.30 19.40 0.12
C CYS A 5 14.14 20.66 0.43
N PRO A 6 15.47 20.62 0.27
CA PRO A 6 16.32 21.78 0.54
C PRO A 6 15.96 23.01 -0.31
N SER A 7 15.45 22.79 -1.53
CA SER A 7 15.19 23.85 -2.52
C SER A 7 13.83 24.54 -2.37
N CYS A 8 12.75 23.80 -2.09
CA CYS A 8 11.38 24.37 -2.06
C CYS A 8 10.67 24.16 -0.71
N LYS A 9 11.36 23.58 0.28
CA LYS A 9 10.86 23.29 1.63
C LYS A 9 9.61 22.39 1.70
N THR A 10 9.14 21.87 0.57
CA THR A 10 8.11 20.83 0.50
C THR A 10 8.55 19.61 1.31
N LYS A 11 7.65 19.15 2.16
CA LYS A 11 7.81 17.95 2.97
C LYS A 11 7.33 16.76 2.14
N ASN A 12 8.25 15.86 1.79
CA ASN A 12 7.95 14.64 1.05
C ASN A 12 7.97 13.47 2.03
N PHE A 13 6.81 12.86 2.24
CA PHE A 13 6.66 11.69 3.10
C PHE A 13 7.03 10.44 2.32
N LEU A 14 8.13 9.83 2.74
CA LEU A 14 8.64 8.60 2.17
C LEU A 14 7.96 7.43 2.86
N ASP A 15 7.29 6.60 2.07
CA ASP A 15 6.54 5.44 2.57
C ASP A 15 7.48 4.46 3.30
N PRO A 16 7.18 4.10 4.57
CA PRO A 16 8.00 3.19 5.34
C PRO A 16 8.33 1.89 4.61
N TYR A 17 7.40 1.31 3.85
CA TYR A 17 7.59 -0.03 3.30
C TYR A 17 8.72 -0.09 2.27
N PRO A 18 8.70 0.68 1.17
CA PRO A 18 9.79 0.64 0.20
C PRO A 18 11.00 1.50 0.59
N PHE A 19 10.85 2.45 1.52
CA PHE A 19 11.97 3.29 1.95
C PHE A 19 12.68 2.78 3.21
N TRP A 20 12.30 1.64 3.81
CA TRP A 20 12.93 1.17 5.06
C TRP A 20 14.44 0.94 4.92
N ASN A 21 14.84 0.30 3.82
CA ASN A 21 16.21 0.03 3.41
C ASN A 21 16.39 0.41 1.93
N PHE A 22 16.33 1.71 1.62
CA PHE A 22 16.34 2.22 0.25
C PHE A 22 17.66 2.86 -0.10
N LYS A 23 18.16 2.61 -1.31
CA LYS A 23 19.33 3.27 -1.86
C LYS A 23 19.04 3.63 -3.31
N GLY A 24 18.80 4.90 -3.56
CA GLY A 24 18.39 5.33 -4.90
C GLY A 24 17.99 6.79 -4.96
N LYS A 25 17.22 7.12 -5.99
CA LYS A 25 16.77 8.46 -6.32
C LYS A 25 15.28 8.61 -6.10
N THR A 26 14.87 9.72 -5.50
CA THR A 26 13.47 10.12 -5.38
C THR A 26 13.25 11.52 -5.94
N LYS A 27 12.05 11.79 -6.44
CA LYS A 27 11.67 13.10 -6.99
C LYS A 27 10.85 13.88 -5.96
N CYS A 28 11.20 15.15 -5.75
CA CYS A 28 10.40 16.06 -4.93
C CYS A 28 9.08 16.38 -5.65
N ALA A 29 7.95 16.20 -4.97
CA ALA A 29 6.63 16.47 -5.53
C ALA A 29 6.36 17.97 -5.77
N GLY A 30 7.08 18.87 -5.07
CA GLY A 30 6.86 20.32 -5.17
C GLY A 30 7.61 21.00 -6.32
N CYS A 31 8.90 20.67 -6.50
CA CYS A 31 9.76 21.33 -7.51
C CYS A 31 10.31 20.36 -8.57
N SER A 32 9.92 19.08 -8.54
CA SER A 32 10.42 18.03 -9.46
C SER A 32 11.93 17.78 -9.46
N LYS A 33 12.70 18.42 -8.57
CA LYS A 33 14.12 18.09 -8.36
C LYS A 33 14.28 16.66 -7.84
N ILE A 34 15.32 15.99 -8.33
CA ILE A 34 15.63 14.62 -7.95
C ILE A 34 16.73 14.64 -6.89
N TRP A 35 16.53 13.80 -5.88
CA TRP A 35 17.38 13.68 -4.72
C TRP A 35 17.81 12.23 -4.58
N ARG A 36 19.11 12.01 -4.46
CA ARG A 36 19.66 10.71 -4.06
C ARG A 36 19.67 10.63 -2.54
N LEU A 37 19.17 9.53 -2.00
CA LEU A 37 19.24 9.24 -0.57
C LEU A 37 19.46 7.75 -0.31
N GLU A 38 19.99 7.47 0.86
CA GLU A 38 20.14 6.13 1.41
C GLU A 38 19.50 6.09 2.79
N THR A 39 18.63 5.11 3.00
CA THR A 39 17.99 4.82 4.27
C THR A 39 18.33 3.41 4.72
N ALA A 40 18.57 3.25 6.02
CA ALA A 40 18.75 1.95 6.66
C ALA A 40 17.93 1.93 7.94
N SER A 41 17.14 0.87 8.13
CA SER A 41 16.26 0.71 9.29
C SER A 41 15.34 1.92 9.55
N GLY A 42 14.89 2.58 8.48
CA GLY A 42 14.00 3.74 8.57
C GLY A 42 14.69 5.08 8.92
N ALA A 43 16.01 5.11 9.09
CA ALA A 43 16.78 6.33 9.26
C ALA A 43 17.50 6.71 7.95
N CYS A 44 17.62 8.01 7.67
CA CYS A 44 18.42 8.49 6.54
C CYS A 44 19.90 8.41 6.93
N VAL A 45 20.67 7.57 6.24
CA VAL A 45 22.10 7.35 6.50
C VAL A 45 22.99 8.13 5.53
N ALA A 46 22.48 8.50 4.35
CA ALA A 46 23.18 9.38 3.41
C ALA A 46 22.20 10.21 2.56
N GLY A 47 22.65 11.40 2.14
CA GLY A 47 21.84 12.38 1.40
C GLY A 47 20.95 13.24 2.31
N PRO A 48 20.05 14.07 1.73
CA PRO A 48 19.71 14.16 0.31
C PRO A 48 20.74 14.93 -0.52
N GLU A 49 21.26 14.30 -1.57
CA GLU A 49 22.15 14.93 -2.56
C GLU A 49 21.41 15.22 -3.85
N PRO A 50 21.69 16.35 -4.53
CA PRO A 50 21.10 16.61 -5.84
C PRO A 50 21.56 15.54 -6.83
N ALA A 51 20.63 15.02 -7.61
CA ALA A 51 20.92 14.03 -8.63
C ALA A 51 20.09 14.29 -9.89
N ASP A 52 20.59 13.81 -11.02
CA ASP A 52 19.91 13.88 -12.31
C ASP A 52 19.47 12.47 -12.78
N GLY A 53 18.55 12.44 -13.75
CA GLY A 53 18.05 11.22 -14.39
C GLY A 53 16.59 10.92 -14.05
N GLN A 54 16.22 9.64 -14.02
CA GLN A 54 14.88 9.21 -13.59
C GLN A 54 14.86 8.86 -12.10
N PRO A 55 13.77 9.16 -11.37
CA PRO A 55 13.61 8.71 -9.99
C PRO A 55 13.27 7.22 -9.95
N ASP A 56 13.94 6.46 -9.09
CA ASP A 56 13.63 5.05 -8.86
C ASP A 56 12.26 4.90 -8.16
N LEU A 57 11.97 5.80 -7.22
CA LEU A 57 10.74 5.76 -6.46
C LEU A 57 10.22 7.15 -6.09
N LEU A 58 8.91 7.35 -6.22
CA LEU A 58 8.22 8.58 -5.84
C LEU A 58 7.80 8.57 -4.35
N PRO A 59 7.69 9.75 -3.71
CA PRO A 59 7.16 9.85 -2.36
C PRO A 59 5.70 9.38 -2.30
N GLY A 60 5.29 8.81 -1.17
CA GLY A 60 3.91 8.34 -0.98
C GLY A 60 2.91 9.49 -0.80
N PHE A 61 3.37 10.58 -0.18
CA PHE A 61 2.60 11.78 0.05
C PHE A 61 3.53 13.00 0.12
N ALA A 62 3.03 14.20 -0.15
CA ALA A 62 3.80 15.42 -0.01
C ALA A 62 2.89 16.60 0.39
N GLU A 63 3.46 17.55 1.14
CA GLU A 63 2.77 18.77 1.55
C GLU A 63 3.68 19.99 1.40
N LYS A 64 3.07 21.15 1.12
CA LYS A 64 3.76 22.44 1.17
C LYS A 64 4.06 22.85 2.62
N PRO A 65 4.94 23.85 2.84
CA PRO A 65 5.16 24.42 4.16
C PRO A 65 3.85 24.87 4.86
N ASP A 66 2.86 25.29 4.07
CA ASP A 66 1.54 25.72 4.54
C ASP A 66 0.57 24.54 4.82
N TYR A 67 1.07 23.30 4.91
CA TYR A 67 0.30 22.07 5.15
C TYR A 67 -0.73 21.71 4.07
N THR A 68 -0.68 22.38 2.92
CA THR A 68 -1.54 22.04 1.79
C THR A 68 -1.02 20.78 1.09
N PRO A 69 -1.88 19.77 0.84
CA PRO A 69 -1.46 18.52 0.23
C PRO A 69 -1.09 18.71 -1.24
N ILE A 70 -0.06 18.00 -1.69
CA ILE A 70 0.33 17.90 -3.09
C ILE A 70 -0.07 16.51 -3.58
N SER A 71 -0.98 16.48 -4.55
CA SER A 71 -1.46 15.25 -5.19
C SER A 71 -1.51 15.44 -6.70
N GLY A 72 -1.33 14.35 -7.45
CA GLY A 72 -1.39 14.38 -8.91
C GLY A 72 -0.56 13.25 -9.55
N PRO A 73 -0.89 12.85 -10.78
CA PRO A 73 -0.17 11.81 -11.50
C PRO A 73 1.30 12.20 -11.67
N GLY A 74 2.21 11.31 -11.27
CA GLY A 74 3.65 11.51 -11.40
C GLY A 74 4.29 12.45 -10.37
N LEU A 75 3.53 13.03 -9.44
CA LEU A 75 4.06 13.82 -8.32
C LEU A 75 4.31 12.94 -7.09
N THR A 76 3.33 12.12 -6.74
CA THR A 76 3.41 11.12 -5.67
C THR A 76 3.07 9.74 -6.23
N ARG A 77 3.51 8.70 -5.53
CA ARG A 77 3.14 7.33 -5.85
C ARG A 77 1.62 7.17 -5.66
N PRO A 78 0.92 6.42 -6.53
CA PRO A 78 -0.46 6.06 -6.24
C PRO A 78 -0.50 5.40 -4.86
N ALA A 79 -1.36 5.92 -3.98
CA ALA A 79 -1.55 5.34 -2.66
C ALA A 79 -1.84 3.83 -2.83
N PRO A 80 -1.21 2.96 -2.03
CA PRO A 80 -1.60 1.55 -2.00
C PRO A 80 -3.06 1.48 -1.56
N ARG A 81 -3.96 1.40 -2.53
CA ARG A 81 -5.37 1.20 -2.29
C ARG A 81 -5.56 -0.28 -2.03
N ALA A 82 -6.38 -0.62 -1.05
CA ALA A 82 -6.96 -1.96 -0.99
C ALA A 82 -7.50 -2.31 -2.39
N ARG A 83 -7.28 -3.55 -2.85
CA ARG A 83 -7.81 -3.96 -4.16
C ARG A 83 -9.29 -3.61 -4.18
N LYS A 84 -9.76 -2.98 -5.27
CA LYS A 84 -11.20 -2.71 -5.43
C LYS A 84 -12.02 -4.00 -5.34
N ASP A 85 -11.39 -5.11 -5.71
CA ASP A 85 -11.89 -6.48 -5.70
C ASP A 85 -11.46 -7.27 -4.44
N ALA A 86 -10.83 -6.63 -3.45
CA ALA A 86 -10.80 -7.13 -2.08
C ALA A 86 -12.20 -6.96 -1.51
N VAL A 87 -13.11 -7.77 -2.04
CA VAL A 87 -14.39 -7.98 -1.43
C VAL A 87 -14.05 -8.72 -0.15
N CYS A 88 -14.35 -8.16 1.03
CA CYS A 88 -14.41 -8.93 2.27
C CYS A 88 -15.51 -10.01 2.23
N ARG A 89 -15.83 -10.53 1.04
CA ARG A 89 -16.71 -11.66 0.77
C ARG A 89 -15.82 -12.90 0.63
N PRO A 90 -16.16 -14.00 1.30
CA PRO A 90 -15.43 -15.26 1.18
C PRO A 90 -15.32 -15.71 -0.29
N ILE A 91 -14.14 -16.17 -0.68
CA ILE A 91 -13.85 -16.77 -1.99
C ILE A 91 -14.77 -17.99 -2.18
N PRO A 92 -15.35 -18.24 -3.38
CA PRO A 92 -16.21 -19.40 -3.60
C PRO A 92 -15.48 -20.77 -3.47
N ILE A 93 -16.01 -21.71 -2.67
CA ILE A 93 -15.63 -23.14 -2.54
C ILE A 93 -15.85 -23.92 -3.82
N GLN A 94 -15.09 -25.02 -3.93
CA GLN A 94 -15.50 -26.22 -4.66
C GLN A 94 -15.55 -27.45 -3.73
N ARG A 95 -16.63 -28.24 -3.82
CA ARG A 95 -16.73 -29.54 -3.13
C ARG A 95 -16.14 -30.61 -4.04
N ASN A 96 -15.49 -31.62 -3.46
CA ASN A 96 -15.11 -32.80 -4.24
C ASN A 96 -16.34 -33.69 -4.50
N VAL A 97 -16.20 -34.62 -5.45
CA VAL A 97 -17.25 -35.59 -5.85
C VAL A 97 -17.78 -36.47 -4.71
N ARG A 98 -17.09 -36.51 -3.55
CA ARG A 98 -17.48 -37.30 -2.37
C ARG A 98 -18.10 -36.44 -1.27
N GLY A 99 -18.46 -35.19 -1.57
CA GLY A 99 -19.15 -34.27 -0.65
C GLY A 99 -18.28 -33.69 0.47
N ARG A 100 -16.97 -33.96 0.50
CA ARG A 100 -16.07 -33.36 1.50
C ARG A 100 -15.71 -31.93 1.11
N ILE A 101 -15.74 -31.05 2.10
CA ILE A 101 -15.40 -29.62 1.98
C ILE A 101 -13.89 -29.50 1.77
N VAL A 102 -13.47 -28.95 0.63
CA VAL A 102 -12.05 -28.71 0.30
C VAL A 102 -11.62 -27.27 0.65
N SER A 103 -12.57 -26.31 0.70
CA SER A 103 -12.40 -24.91 1.17
C SER A 103 -13.77 -24.32 1.61
N GLY A 104 -13.91 -23.10 2.15
CA GLY A 104 -15.17 -22.52 2.74
C GLY A 104 -15.93 -21.44 1.91
N HIS A 105 -17.28 -21.42 1.92
CA HIS A 105 -18.22 -20.66 1.04
C HIS A 105 -19.03 -19.82 2.01
N PRO A 106 -19.51 -18.65 1.58
CA PRO A 106 -20.62 -18.00 2.26
C PRO A 106 -21.83 -18.95 2.27
N LEU A 107 -22.36 -19.27 3.45
CA LEU A 107 -23.59 -20.05 3.60
C LEU A 107 -24.78 -19.21 3.13
N THR A 108 -25.68 -19.80 2.37
CA THR A 108 -26.95 -19.15 2.01
C THR A 108 -27.97 -19.35 3.13
N LYS A 109 -29.06 -18.57 3.14
CA LYS A 109 -30.16 -18.76 4.11
C LYS A 109 -30.74 -20.18 4.07
N GLY A 110 -30.70 -20.83 2.91
CA GLY A 110 -31.15 -22.21 2.74
C GLY A 110 -30.22 -23.24 3.37
N ASP A 111 -28.96 -22.88 3.62
CA ASP A 111 -27.94 -23.76 4.24
C ASP A 111 -27.91 -23.64 5.77
N LEU A 112 -28.78 -22.82 6.35
CA LEU A 112 -28.83 -22.53 7.78
C LEU A 112 -30.12 -23.09 8.42
N VAL A 113 -29.99 -23.57 9.66
CA VAL A 113 -31.09 -23.79 10.61
C VAL A 113 -30.86 -22.82 11.76
N GLY A 114 -31.63 -21.72 11.77
CA GLY A 114 -31.34 -20.58 12.64
C GLY A 114 -29.99 -19.93 12.28
N SER A 115 -29.07 -19.88 13.25
CA SER A 115 -27.70 -19.38 13.06
C SER A 115 -26.66 -20.47 12.74
N ARG A 116 -27.08 -21.75 12.68
CA ARG A 116 -26.17 -22.89 12.51
C ARG A 116 -26.22 -23.45 11.09
N PRO A 117 -25.08 -23.88 10.52
CA PRO A 117 -25.08 -24.58 9.23
C PRO A 117 -25.79 -25.94 9.34
N LYS A 118 -26.65 -26.27 8.36
CA LYS A 118 -27.45 -27.51 8.32
C LYS A 118 -26.63 -28.76 8.53
N PHE A 119 -25.50 -28.88 7.82
CA PHE A 119 -24.60 -30.04 7.94
C PHE A 119 -23.95 -30.20 9.33
N ILE A 120 -23.94 -29.15 10.17
CA ILE A 120 -23.49 -29.23 11.57
C ILE A 120 -24.67 -29.53 12.50
N ALA A 121 -25.87 -29.04 12.16
CA ALA A 121 -27.08 -29.24 12.95
C ALA A 121 -27.67 -30.65 12.78
N GLU A 122 -27.56 -31.21 11.57
CA GLU A 122 -28.10 -32.52 11.19
C GLU A 122 -27.15 -33.68 11.57
N GLY A 123 -25.94 -33.36 12.05
CA GLY A 123 -24.89 -34.33 12.32
C GLY A 123 -24.25 -34.83 11.02
N MET A 124 -22.92 -34.97 11.03
CA MET A 124 -22.22 -35.73 9.98
C MET A 124 -22.67 -37.18 9.96
#